data_AF-F5Y7M7-F1
#
_entry.id   AF-F5Y7M7-F1
#
_cell.length_a   1.000
_cell.length_b   1.000
_cell.length_c   1.000
_cell.angle_alpha   90.00
_cell.angle_beta   90.00
_cell.angle_gamma   90.00
#
_symmetry.space_group_name_H-M   'P 1'
#
loop_
_entity.id
_entity.type
_entity.pdbx_description
1 polymer ?
#
loop_
_entity_poly.entity_id
_entity_poly.type
_entity_poly.pdbx_seq_one_letter_code
_entity_poly.pdbx_strand_id
1 'polypeptide(L)'
;MVFKISGTITDFSLWDDVFHQKATAFYNKHRVYPNIVLASTETYRKIDLYAQMHPDRLVSQEDNGTIETSSHPYEGLSCFVGPGYTLEFCQNEKLSVGKFTLVYDETPDFGGEPVEDEAPQAPYVYKASA
;
A
#
# COMPACT_ATOMS: atom_id res chain seq x y z
N MET A 1 0.00 -11.86 13.78
CA MET A 1 -0.35 -10.56 14.43
C MET A 1 -0.42 -9.46 13.38
N VAL A 2 -1.33 -8.49 13.49
CA VAL A 2 -1.47 -7.42 12.48
C VAL A 2 -1.26 -6.03 13.10
N PHE A 3 -0.33 -5.25 12.53
CA PHE A 3 -0.08 -3.85 12.90
C PHE A 3 -0.34 -2.93 11.70
N LYS A 4 -0.84 -1.72 11.95
CA LYS A 4 -1.15 -0.74 10.89
C LYS A 4 -0.77 0.69 11.26
N ILE A 5 -0.32 1.45 10.27
CA ILE A 5 -0.18 2.91 10.35
C ILE A 5 -0.70 3.55 9.06
N SER A 6 -1.44 4.64 9.18
CA SER A 6 -1.92 5.38 8.00
C SER A 6 -1.05 6.60 7.72
N GLY A 7 -0.99 6.96 6.44
CA GLY A 7 -0.26 8.11 5.93
C GLY A 7 -1.00 8.78 4.78
N THR A 8 -0.48 9.94 4.39
CA THR A 8 -0.98 10.72 3.26
C THR A 8 0.20 11.18 2.42
N ILE A 9 0.10 11.02 1.11
CA ILE A 9 1.00 11.57 0.10
C ILE A 9 0.37 12.86 -0.39
N THR A 10 0.99 13.99 -0.06
CA THR A 10 0.58 15.31 -0.56
C THR A 10 1.32 15.69 -1.83
N ASP A 11 2.56 15.23 -1.96
CA ASP A 11 3.41 15.41 -3.14
C ASP A 11 3.87 14.04 -3.63
N PHE A 12 3.40 13.66 -4.81
CA PHE A 12 3.70 12.36 -5.42
C PHE A 12 5.11 12.30 -6.00
N SER A 13 5.86 13.40 -6.09
CA SER A 13 7.28 13.34 -6.45
C SER A 13 8.19 12.82 -5.32
N LEU A 14 7.67 12.80 -4.09
CA LEU A 14 8.37 12.37 -2.87
C LEU A 14 7.69 11.14 -2.24
N TRP A 15 6.96 10.37 -3.05
CA TRP A 15 6.15 9.24 -2.56
C TRP A 15 7.01 8.17 -1.86
N ASP A 16 8.21 7.92 -2.38
CA ASP A 16 9.19 6.96 -1.89
C ASP A 16 9.76 7.39 -0.53
N ASP A 17 10.12 8.67 -0.39
CA ASP A 17 10.54 9.27 0.88
C ASP A 17 9.43 9.17 1.94
N VAL A 18 8.18 9.44 1.55
CA VAL A 18 7.02 9.36 2.45
C VAL A 18 6.79 7.93 2.93
N PHE A 19 6.89 6.94 2.04
CA PHE A 19 6.80 5.52 2.43
C PHE A 19 7.95 5.14 3.35
N HIS A 20 9.17 5.52 3.02
CA HIS A 20 10.34 5.20 3.82
C HIS A 20 10.26 5.81 5.23
N GLN A 21 9.84 7.08 5.33
CA GLN A 21 9.66 7.76 6.60
C GLN A 21 8.60 7.06 7.46
N LYS A 22 7.48 6.67 6.87
CA LYS A 22 6.39 5.97 7.59
C LYS A 22 6.77 4.55 7.98
N ALA A 23 7.47 3.81 7.13
CA ALA A 23 7.98 2.48 7.45
C ALA A 23 9.02 2.54 8.59
N THR A 24 9.88 3.55 8.60
CA THR A 24 10.83 3.79 9.70
C THR A 24 10.11 4.13 11.01
N ALA A 25 9.08 4.98 10.96
CA ALA A 25 8.25 5.28 12.12
C ALA A 25 7.52 4.03 12.65
N PHE A 26 7.04 3.19 11.75
CA PHE A 26 6.41 1.91 12.07
C PHE A 26 7.41 0.96 12.77
N TYR A 27 8.62 0.81 12.24
CA TYR A 27 9.68 0.01 12.85
C TYR A 27 10.10 0.53 14.23
N ASN A 28 10.25 1.85 14.38
CA ASN A 28 10.59 2.42 15.68
C ASN A 28 9.55 2.13 16.76
N LYS A 29 8.27 2.01 16.37
CA LYS A 29 7.16 1.72 17.26
C LYS A 29 6.96 0.22 17.52
N HIS A 30 7.05 -0.61 16.48
CA HIS A 30 6.66 -2.02 16.51
C HIS A 30 7.84 -2.99 16.46
N ARG A 31 9.06 -2.50 16.21
CA ARG A 31 10.30 -3.28 16.01
C ARG A 31 10.23 -4.30 14.87
N VAL A 32 9.28 -4.10 13.95
CA VAL A 32 9.10 -4.85 12.70
C VAL A 32 8.81 -3.86 11.59
N TYR A 33 9.26 -4.12 10.36
CA TYR A 33 8.88 -3.31 9.19
C TYR A 33 7.53 -3.77 8.66
N PRO A 34 6.71 -2.87 8.09
CA PRO A 34 5.54 -3.30 7.34
C PRO A 34 5.95 -4.10 6.10
N ASN A 35 5.06 -4.97 5.64
CA ASN A 35 5.23 -5.77 4.41
C ASN A 35 4.19 -5.44 3.34
N ILE A 36 3.13 -4.68 3.67
CA ILE A 36 2.04 -4.35 2.74
C ILE A 36 1.78 -2.84 2.76
N VAL A 37 1.58 -2.25 1.58
CA VAL A 37 0.96 -0.94 1.37
C VAL A 37 -0.46 -1.16 0.87
N LEU A 38 -1.43 -0.52 1.52
CA LEU A 38 -2.80 -0.39 1.05
C LEU A 38 -3.02 1.02 0.53
N ALA A 39 -3.42 1.16 -0.73
CA ALA A 39 -3.81 2.43 -1.34
C ALA A 39 -4.89 2.21 -2.39
N SER A 40 -5.58 3.27 -2.79
CA SER A 40 -6.55 3.18 -3.90
C SER A 40 -5.85 3.04 -5.24
N THR A 41 -6.56 2.48 -6.23
CA THR A 41 -6.09 2.36 -7.62
C THR A 41 -5.64 3.70 -8.18
N GLU A 42 -6.34 4.80 -7.89
CA GLU A 42 -5.94 6.14 -8.32
C GLU A 42 -4.62 6.61 -7.69
N THR A 43 -4.41 6.27 -6.41
CA THR A 43 -3.14 6.58 -5.73
C THR A 43 -2.00 5.79 -6.37
N TYR A 44 -2.21 4.50 -6.67
CA TYR A 44 -1.23 3.68 -7.36
C TYR A 44 -0.90 4.20 -8.74
N ARG A 45 -1.90 4.54 -9.55
CA ARG A 45 -1.67 5.11 -10.88
C ARG A 45 -0.81 6.38 -10.83
N LYS A 46 -0.99 7.21 -9.81
CA LYS A 46 -0.14 8.39 -9.61
C LYS A 46 1.27 7.97 -9.23
N ILE A 47 1.44 7.11 -8.23
CA ILE A 47 2.76 6.62 -7.83
C ILE A 47 3.51 6.01 -9.04
N ASP A 48 2.82 5.16 -9.79
CA ASP A 48 3.33 4.48 -10.97
C ASP A 48 3.79 5.48 -12.05
N LEU A 49 2.95 6.47 -12.36
CA LEU A 49 3.31 7.55 -13.28
C LEU A 49 4.58 8.29 -12.83
N TYR A 50 4.70 8.63 -11.54
CA TYR A 50 5.87 9.32 -11.02
C TYR A 50 7.12 8.43 -10.99
N ALA A 51 6.97 7.14 -10.74
CA ALA A 51 8.08 6.21 -10.78
C ALA A 51 8.59 5.98 -12.22
N GLN A 52 7.69 5.91 -13.21
CA GLN A 52 8.06 5.84 -14.63
C GLN A 52 8.77 7.10 -15.14
N MET A 53 8.54 8.27 -14.52
CA MET A 53 9.30 9.49 -14.81
C MET A 53 10.75 9.44 -14.30
N HIS A 54 11.07 8.50 -13.41
CA HIS A 54 12.41 8.30 -12.82
C HIS A 54 12.86 6.84 -12.98
N PRO A 55 13.05 6.37 -14.24
CA PRO A 55 13.34 4.97 -14.51
C PRO A 55 14.66 4.50 -13.89
N ASP A 56 15.60 5.41 -13.61
CA ASP A 56 16.86 5.11 -12.90
C ASP A 56 16.65 4.56 -11.48
N ARG A 57 15.45 4.71 -10.93
CA ARG A 57 15.07 4.25 -9.58
C ARG A 57 14.24 2.96 -9.59
N LEU A 58 13.86 2.46 -10.75
CA LEU A 58 13.12 1.20 -10.88
C LEU A 58 14.09 0.02 -10.84
N VAL A 59 13.63 -1.12 -10.33
CA VAL A 59 14.40 -2.37 -10.36
C VAL A 59 13.48 -3.45 -10.89
N SER A 60 13.89 -4.17 -11.94
CA SER A 60 13.11 -5.28 -12.46
C SER A 60 13.26 -6.50 -11.55
N GLN A 61 12.17 -7.21 -11.30
CA GLN A 61 12.15 -8.39 -10.44
C GLN A 61 12.88 -9.58 -11.08
N GLU A 62 13.04 -9.59 -12.41
CA GLU A 62 13.58 -10.73 -13.16
C GLU A 62 15.06 -10.62 -13.52
N ASP A 63 15.70 -9.44 -13.45
CA ASP A 63 17.06 -9.28 -13.98
C ASP A 63 18.02 -8.50 -13.07
N ASN A 64 19.24 -9.04 -13.02
CA ASN A 64 20.38 -8.61 -12.23
C ASN A 64 21.02 -7.33 -12.81
N GLY A 65 20.25 -6.25 -12.90
CA GLY A 65 20.77 -4.91 -13.21
C GLY A 65 20.44 -4.31 -14.58
N THR A 66 19.46 -4.83 -15.32
CA THR A 66 18.99 -4.14 -16.53
C THR A 66 17.48 -4.02 -16.52
N ILE A 67 16.99 -2.78 -16.36
CA ILE A 67 15.60 -2.43 -16.62
C ILE A 67 15.47 -2.42 -18.14
N GLU A 68 15.11 -3.53 -18.74
CA GLU A 68 14.36 -3.44 -19.99
C GLU A 68 13.07 -2.72 -19.60
N THR A 69 12.93 -1.45 -19.98
CA THR A 69 11.63 -0.78 -19.97
C THR A 69 10.71 -1.66 -20.78
N SER A 70 9.95 -2.50 -20.09
CA SER A 70 9.05 -3.43 -20.69
C SER A 70 8.13 -2.61 -21.57
N SER A 71 8.15 -2.94 -22.86
CA SER A 71 7.36 -2.24 -23.87
C SER A 71 5.84 -2.53 -23.72
N HIS A 72 5.40 -2.98 -22.55
CA HIS A 72 4.04 -3.32 -22.20
C HIS A 72 3.44 -2.21 -21.32
N PRO A 73 2.37 -1.54 -21.76
CA PRO A 73 1.69 -0.47 -21.01
C PRO A 73 0.93 -0.97 -19.75
N TYR A 74 1.25 -2.17 -19.28
CA TYR A 74 0.57 -2.89 -18.19
C TYR A 74 1.50 -3.31 -17.05
N GLU A 75 2.81 -3.10 -17.16
CA GLU A 75 3.74 -3.37 -16.06
C GLU A 75 3.82 -2.16 -15.14
N GLY A 76 2.85 -2.08 -14.23
CA GLY A 76 2.89 -1.14 -13.12
C GLY A 76 3.79 -1.64 -11.98
N LEU A 77 4.17 -0.74 -11.08
CA LEU A 77 4.92 -1.07 -9.86
C LEU A 77 4.27 -2.24 -9.08
N SER A 78 5.03 -3.30 -8.83
CA SER A 78 4.60 -4.45 -8.02
C SER A 78 4.88 -4.26 -6.52
N CYS A 79 6.01 -3.64 -6.18
CA CYS A 79 6.42 -3.41 -4.80
C CYS A 79 7.33 -2.19 -4.65
N PHE A 80 7.52 -1.74 -3.41
CA PHE A 80 8.53 -0.78 -3.02
C PHE A 80 9.61 -1.46 -2.19
N VAL A 81 10.88 -1.33 -2.61
CA VAL A 81 12.02 -1.93 -1.91
C VAL A 81 12.74 -0.85 -1.11
N GLY A 82 12.71 -0.98 0.21
CA GLY A 82 13.49 -0.17 1.14
C GLY A 82 14.77 -0.87 1.61
N PRO A 83 15.62 -0.19 2.39
CA PRO A 83 16.82 -0.81 2.96
C PRO A 83 16.44 -1.87 4.00
N GLY A 84 16.40 -3.14 3.57
CA GLY A 84 16.13 -4.29 4.42
C GLY A 84 14.66 -4.67 4.58
N TYR A 85 13.76 -4.12 3.76
CA TYR A 85 12.35 -4.50 3.74
C TYR A 85 11.72 -4.25 2.37
N THR A 86 10.62 -4.94 2.09
CA THR A 86 9.83 -4.78 0.87
C THR A 86 8.38 -4.53 1.25
N LEU A 87 7.72 -3.61 0.54
CA LEU A 87 6.30 -3.32 0.67
C LEU A 87 5.58 -3.79 -0.59
N GLU A 88 4.69 -4.76 -0.44
CA GLU A 88 3.82 -5.21 -1.53
C GLU A 88 2.63 -4.26 -1.70
N PHE A 89 2.29 -3.93 -2.94
CA PHE A 89 1.18 -3.05 -3.24
C PHE A 89 -0.14 -3.82 -3.31
N CYS A 90 -1.08 -3.47 -2.44
CA CYS A 90 -2.42 -4.04 -2.40
C CYS A 90 -3.49 -2.96 -2.55
N GLN A 91 -4.49 -3.20 -3.39
CA GLN A 91 -5.56 -2.25 -3.69
C GLN A 91 -6.63 -2.21 -2.60
N ASN A 92 -6.99 -1.00 -2.20
CA ASN A 92 -8.10 -0.75 -1.29
C ASN A 92 -8.87 0.51 -1.72
N GLU A 93 -9.94 0.30 -2.49
CA GLU A 93 -10.80 1.35 -3.03
C GLU A 93 -11.60 2.11 -1.94
N LYS A 94 -11.59 1.64 -0.68
CA LYS A 94 -12.18 2.38 0.44
C LYS A 94 -11.32 3.60 0.84
N LEU A 95 -10.06 3.69 0.37
CA LEU A 95 -9.16 4.80 0.66
C LEU A 95 -9.31 5.93 -0.35
N SER A 96 -9.32 7.17 0.15
CA SER A 96 -9.30 8.36 -0.72
C SER A 96 -7.94 8.51 -1.43
N VAL A 97 -7.93 9.17 -2.58
CA VAL A 97 -6.70 9.47 -3.33
C VAL A 97 -5.65 10.14 -2.44
N GLY A 98 -4.42 9.65 -2.50
CA GLY A 98 -3.29 10.13 -1.71
C GLY A 98 -3.23 9.57 -0.29
N LYS A 99 -4.25 8.86 0.20
CA LYS A 99 -4.18 8.14 1.48
C LYS A 99 -3.66 6.73 1.28
N PHE A 100 -2.85 6.28 2.23
CA PHE A 100 -2.34 4.92 2.26
C PHE A 100 -2.27 4.38 3.69
N THR A 101 -2.19 3.07 3.82
CA THR A 101 -1.94 2.40 5.10
C THR A 101 -0.83 1.37 4.93
N LEU A 102 0.20 1.44 5.77
CA LEU A 102 1.20 0.39 5.88
C LEU A 102 0.73 -0.64 6.88
N VAL A 103 0.84 -1.90 6.51
CA VAL A 103 0.43 -3.04 7.31
C VAL A 103 1.62 -3.99 7.47
N TYR A 104 1.82 -4.47 8.69
CA TYR A 104 2.58 -5.69 8.93
C TYR A 104 1.59 -6.80 9.22
N ASP A 105 1.61 -7.84 8.39
CA ASP A 105 0.93 -9.08 8.64
C ASP A 105 1.96 -10.22 8.75
N GLU A 106 2.01 -10.87 9.90
CA GLU A 106 2.90 -11.99 10.20
C GLU A 106 2.48 -13.29 9.47
N THR A 107 1.21 -13.40 9.13
CA THR A 107 0.61 -14.54 8.43
C THR A 107 -0.26 -14.00 7.30
N PRO A 108 0.35 -13.36 6.27
CA PRO A 108 -0.42 -12.76 5.21
C PRO A 108 -1.09 -13.90 4.42
N ASP A 109 -2.41 -14.02 4.58
CA ASP A 109 -3.20 -14.94 3.78
C ASP A 109 -3.47 -14.27 2.43
N PHE A 110 -2.58 -14.52 1.47
CA PHE A 110 -2.80 -14.14 0.07
C PHE A 110 -3.80 -15.07 -0.65
N GLY A 111 -4.46 -15.95 0.11
CA GLY A 111 -5.35 -17.03 -0.32
C GLY A 111 -6.82 -16.74 -0.08
N GLY A 112 -7.30 -15.58 -0.54
CA GLY A 112 -8.67 -15.37 -1.01
C GLY A 112 -9.81 -15.96 -0.19
N GLU A 113 -10.07 -15.43 1.00
CA GLU A 113 -11.44 -15.31 1.50
C GLU A 113 -11.76 -13.84 1.76
N PRO A 114 -12.92 -13.32 1.29
CA PRO A 114 -13.30 -11.94 1.54
C PRO A 114 -13.41 -11.73 3.05
N VAL A 115 -12.67 -10.76 3.57
CA VAL A 115 -12.88 -10.27 4.93
C VAL A 115 -14.32 -9.76 4.98
N GLU A 116 -15.20 -10.48 5.69
CA GLU A 116 -16.58 -10.05 5.90
C GLU A 116 -16.56 -8.59 6.42
N ASP A 117 -17.10 -7.67 5.62
CA ASP A 117 -17.36 -6.30 6.05
C ASP A 117 -18.12 -6.38 7.39
N GLU A 118 -17.56 -5.78 8.45
CA GLU A 118 -18.26 -5.63 9.73
C GLU A 118 -19.69 -5.18 9.44
N ALA A 119 -20.65 -6.04 9.78
CA ALA A 119 -22.06 -5.84 9.49
C ALA A 119 -22.46 -4.40 9.87
N PRO A 120 -23.19 -3.67 9.01
CA PRO A 120 -23.70 -2.36 9.38
C PRO A 120 -24.51 -2.52 10.66
N GLN A 121 -24.12 -1.79 11.71
CA GLN A 121 -24.85 -1.74 12.97
C GLN A 121 -26.34 -1.55 12.67
N ALA A 122 -27.15 -2.47 13.19
CA ALA A 122 -28.58 -2.52 12.97
C ALA A 122 -29.23 -1.14 13.21
N PRO A 123 -30.22 -0.73 12.41
CA PRO A 123 -30.95 0.50 12.67
C PRO A 123 -31.65 0.42 14.03
N TYR A 124 -31.45 1.45 14.85
CA TYR A 124 -32.15 1.64 16.12
C TYR A 124 -33.67 1.44 15.93
N VAL A 125 -34.22 0.42 16.60
CA VAL A 125 -35.67 0.23 16.71
C VAL A 125 -36.21 1.27 17.69
N TYR A 126 -36.87 2.31 17.18
CA TYR A 126 -37.77 3.11 18.01
C TYR A 126 -38.98 2.24 18.37
N LYS A 127 -39.08 1.82 19.63
CA LYS A 127 -40.36 1.34 20.17
C LYS A 127 -41.29 2.54 20.30
N ALA A 128 -42.26 2.64 19.39
CA ALA A 128 -43.46 3.41 19.66
C ALA A 128 -44.27 2.65 20.71
N SER A 129 -44.35 3.21 21.93
CA SER A 129 -45.35 2.79 22.90
C SER A 129 -46.73 3.19 22.37
N ALA A 130 -47.63 2.22 22.25
CA ALA A 130 -49.07 2.42 22.13
C ALA A 130 -49.74 1.93 23.42
#